data_AF-A0A2E3IYK2-F1
#
_entry.id   AF-A0A2E3IYK2-F1
#
_cell.length_a   1.000
_cell.length_b   1.000
_cell.length_c   1.000
_cell.angle_alpha   90.00
_cell.angle_beta   90.00
_cell.angle_gamma   90.00
#
_symmetry.space_group_name_H-M   'P 1'
#
loop_
_entity.id
_entity.type
_entity.pdbx_description
1 polymer ?
#
loop_
_entity_poly.entity_id
_entity_poly.type
_entity_poly.pdbx_seq_one_letter_code
_entity_poly.pdbx_strand_id
1 'polypeptide(L)'
;MNNQRPVVTLFSKPDCHLCDIAKARIESARESEAFELEMINIAEDPKLIEKYGERIPVVLLNGEEVFVYRVSEKQLRNKIRGLSQTSSIFGRFRKKGSS
;
A
#
# COMPACT_ATOMS: atom_id res chain seq x y z
N MET A 1 -26.45 -3.62 1.87
CA MET A 1 -25.33 -4.17 2.67
C MET A 1 -24.04 -3.67 2.05
N ASN A 2 -23.47 -2.56 2.53
CA ASN A 2 -22.25 -2.01 1.94
C ASN A 2 -21.05 -2.74 2.51
N ASN A 3 -20.75 -3.90 1.93
CA ASN A 3 -19.61 -4.73 2.27
C ASN A 3 -18.32 -4.13 1.67
N GLN A 4 -18.05 -2.85 1.95
CA GLN A 4 -16.91 -2.12 1.39
C GLN A 4 -15.65 -2.55 2.14
N ARG A 5 -15.03 -3.64 1.64
CA ARG A 5 -13.68 -4.00 2.03
C ARG A 5 -12.71 -2.93 1.51
N PRO A 6 -11.70 -2.54 2.30
CA PRO A 6 -10.67 -1.67 1.78
C PRO A 6 -9.92 -2.35 0.63
N VAL A 7 -9.51 -1.55 -0.35
CA VAL A 7 -8.76 -2.01 -1.52
C VAL A 7 -7.30 -1.60 -1.33
N VAL A 8 -6.40 -2.58 -1.38
CA VAL A 8 -4.95 -2.41 -1.33
C VAL A 8 -4.40 -2.60 -2.73
N THR A 9 -3.84 -1.56 -3.33
CA THR A 9 -3.23 -1.63 -4.66
C THR A 9 -1.72 -1.60 -4.53
N LEU A 10 -1.02 -2.62 -5.02
CA LEU A 10 0.45 -2.68 -5.08
C LEU A 10 0.90 -2.38 -6.51
N PHE A 11 1.60 -1.25 -6.68
CA PHE A 11 2.37 -0.97 -7.88
C PHE A 11 3.72 -1.69 -7.82
N SER A 12 3.94 -2.56 -8.79
CA SER A 12 5.12 -3.40 -8.92
C SER A 12 5.64 -3.39 -10.37
N LYS A 13 6.86 -3.89 -10.57
CA LYS A 13 7.39 -4.19 -11.90
C LYS A 13 7.88 -5.64 -11.93
N PRO A 14 7.91 -6.29 -13.11
CA PRO A 14 8.59 -7.58 -13.26
C PRO A 14 10.07 -7.45 -12.90
N ASP A 15 10.65 -8.54 -12.39
CA ASP A 15 12.07 -8.61 -12.02
C ASP A 15 12.49 -7.60 -10.93
N CYS A 16 11.70 -7.52 -9.85
CA CYS A 16 12.01 -6.63 -8.73
C CYS A 16 11.87 -7.31 -7.38
N HIS A 17 12.99 -7.72 -6.81
CA HIS A 17 13.04 -8.40 -5.51
C HIS A 17 12.36 -7.61 -4.38
N LEU A 18 12.43 -6.28 -4.40
CA LEU A 18 11.73 -5.44 -3.42
C LEU A 18 10.20 -5.55 -3.53
N CYS A 19 9.67 -5.72 -4.74
CA CYS A 19 8.25 -5.91 -4.97
C CYS A 19 7.78 -7.28 -4.45
N ASP A 20 8.59 -8.34 -4.61
CA ASP A 20 8.29 -9.65 -4.03
C ASP A 20 8.20 -9.60 -2.50
N ILE A 21 9.15 -8.92 -1.85
CA ILE A 21 9.12 -8.72 -0.40
C ILE A 21 7.86 -7.94 0.00
N ALA A 22 7.54 -6.86 -0.70
CA ALA A 22 6.34 -6.07 -0.43
C ALA A 22 5.06 -6.91 -0.58
N LYS A 23 4.96 -7.69 -1.65
CA LYS A 23 3.84 -8.61 -1.89
C LYS A 23 3.68 -9.61 -0.76
N ALA A 24 4.76 -10.27 -0.34
CA ALA A 24 4.73 -11.24 0.76
C ALA A 24 4.23 -10.61 2.07
N ARG A 25 4.62 -9.36 2.37
CA ARG A 25 4.13 -8.63 3.55
C ARG A 25 2.64 -8.27 3.45
N ILE A 26 2.15 -7.95 2.27
CA ILE A 26 0.72 -7.64 2.06
C ILE A 26 -0.11 -8.91 2.18
N GLU A 27 0.32 -10.01 1.55
CA GLU A 27 -0.37 -11.30 1.65
C GLU A 27 -0.43 -11.80 3.10
N SER A 28 0.66 -11.69 3.85
CA SER A 28 0.68 -11.99 5.30
C SER A 28 -0.34 -11.14 6.08
N ALA A 29 -0.48 -9.85 5.74
CA ALA A 29 -1.49 -8.99 6.35
C ALA A 29 -2.93 -9.43 6.01
N ARG A 30 -3.13 -10.01 4.82
CA ARG A 30 -4.42 -10.49 4.32
C ARG A 30 -4.93 -11.70 5.08
N GLU A 31 -4.03 -12.49 5.67
CA GLU A 31 -4.41 -13.59 6.56
C GLU A 31 -5.07 -13.08 7.86
N SER A 32 -4.75 -11.86 8.29
CA SER A 32 -5.31 -11.24 9.50
C SER A 32 -6.47 -10.30 9.23
N GLU A 33 -6.47 -9.59 8.10
CA GLU A 33 -7.44 -8.54 7.79
C GLU A 33 -8.10 -8.78 6.43
N ALA A 34 -9.42 -8.64 6.35
CA ALA A 34 -10.15 -8.81 5.10
C ALA A 34 -10.05 -7.53 4.23
N PHE A 35 -9.32 -7.61 3.14
CA PHE A 35 -9.20 -6.56 2.13
C PHE A 35 -9.02 -7.14 0.72
N GLU A 36 -9.28 -6.33 -0.30
CA GLU A 36 -9.04 -6.67 -1.69
C GLU A 36 -7.62 -6.27 -2.07
N LEU A 37 -6.85 -7.19 -2.67
CA LEU A 37 -5.50 -6.91 -3.15
C LEU A 37 -5.50 -6.81 -4.67
N GLU A 38 -5.09 -5.66 -5.18
CA GLU A 38 -4.87 -5.43 -6.61
C GLU A 38 -3.36 -5.27 -6.88
N MET A 39 -2.84 -6.01 -7.83
CA MET A 39 -1.46 -5.85 -8.29
C MET A 39 -1.47 -5.17 -9.65
N ILE A 40 -0.83 -4.01 -9.73
CA ILE A 40 -0.68 -3.28 -10.98
C ILE A 40 0.79 -3.31 -11.39
N ASN A 41 1.03 -3.82 -12.58
CA ASN A 41 2.33 -3.79 -13.20
C ASN A 41 2.54 -2.42 -13.86
N ILE A 42 3.41 -1.60 -13.29
CA ILE A 42 3.70 -0.29 -13.86
C ILE A 42 4.44 -0.39 -15.19
N ALA A 43 5.12 -1.50 -15.49
CA ALA A 43 5.88 -1.66 -16.73
C ALA A 43 5.01 -1.71 -17.99
N GLU A 44 3.71 -1.96 -17.83
CA GLU A 44 2.74 -1.96 -18.93
C GLU A 44 2.20 -0.57 -19.26
N ASP A 45 2.40 0.41 -18.37
CA ASP A 45 1.81 1.75 -18.52
C ASP A 45 2.88 2.85 -18.36
N PRO A 46 3.31 3.52 -19.45
CA PRO A 46 4.42 4.47 -19.41
C PRO A 46 4.17 5.66 -18.47
N LYS A 47 2.90 6.03 -18.26
CA LYS A 47 2.52 7.07 -17.29
C LYS A 47 2.79 6.65 -15.84
N LEU A 48 2.56 5.36 -15.52
CA LEU A 48 2.86 4.83 -14.20
C LEU A 48 4.37 4.64 -14.00
N ILE A 49 5.12 4.30 -15.05
CA ILE A 49 6.59 4.26 -15.00
C ILE A 49 7.15 5.64 -14.68
N GLU A 50 6.69 6.69 -15.37
CA GLU A 50 7.17 8.04 -15.13
C GLU A 50 6.85 8.52 -13.72
N LYS A 51 5.65 8.19 -13.20
CA LYS A 51 5.20 8.62 -11.88
C LYS A 51 5.82 7.82 -10.73
N TYR A 52 5.96 6.50 -10.89
CA TYR A 52 6.29 5.57 -9.80
C TYR A 52 7.56 4.74 -10.04
N GLY A 53 8.15 4.75 -11.24
CA GLY A 53 9.27 3.88 -11.62
C GLY A 53 10.49 3.94 -10.70
N GLU A 54 10.80 5.12 -10.15
CA GLU A 54 11.88 5.32 -9.17
C GLU A 54 11.42 5.20 -7.71
N ARG A 55 10.13 4.94 -7.49
CA ARG A 55 9.45 4.95 -6.17
C ARG A 55 8.86 3.60 -5.77
N ILE A 56 8.87 2.63 -6.67
CA ILE A 56 8.40 1.26 -6.41
C ILE A 56 9.22 0.56 -5.31
N PRO A 57 8.61 -0.36 -4.54
CA PRO A 57 7.17 -0.68 -4.54
C PRO A 57 6.33 0.44 -3.91
N VAL A 58 5.18 0.75 -4.52
CA VAL A 58 4.22 1.74 -3.99
C VAL A 58 2.92 1.02 -3.66
N VAL A 59 2.36 1.31 -2.47
CA VAL A 59 1.09 0.73 -2.02
C VAL A 59 0.08 1.84 -1.81
N LEU A 60 -1.08 1.68 -2.43
CA LEU A 60 -2.25 2.53 -2.23
C LEU A 60 -3.28 1.77 -1.39
N LEU A 61 -4.04 2.52 -0.61
CA LEU A 61 -5.14 2.01 0.20
C LEU A 61 -6.37 2.87 -0.11
N ASN A 62 -7.39 2.28 -0.74
CA ASN A 62 -8.53 2.99 -1.31
C ASN A 62 -8.14 4.16 -2.23
N GLY A 63 -7.06 4.00 -3.00
CA GLY A 63 -6.54 5.03 -3.89
C GLY A 63 -5.59 6.05 -3.25
N GLU A 64 -5.35 5.98 -1.93
CA GLU A 64 -4.41 6.88 -1.24
C GLU A 64 -3.03 6.21 -1.05
N GLU A 65 -1.94 6.88 -1.45
CA GLU A 65 -0.57 6.39 -1.27
C GLU A 65 -0.21 6.27 0.23
N VAL A 66 -0.04 5.04 0.71
CA VAL A 66 0.23 4.76 2.12
C VAL A 66 1.64 4.25 2.40
N PHE A 67 2.30 3.64 1.41
CA PHE A 67 3.69 3.19 1.49
C PHE A 67 4.42 3.41 0.17
N VAL A 68 5.70 3.72 0.27
CA VAL A 68 6.64 3.90 -0.84
C VAL A 68 7.96 3.28 -0.42
N TYR A 69 8.61 2.52 -1.30
CA TYR A 69 9.87 1.77 -1.09
C TYR A 69 9.82 0.60 -0.11
N ARG A 70 9.19 0.78 1.05
CA ARG A 70 9.14 -0.21 2.13
C ARG A 70 7.73 -0.41 2.63
N VAL A 71 7.28 -1.66 2.60
CA VAL A 71 5.98 -2.07 3.13
C VAL A 71 6.21 -2.79 4.45
N SER A 72 5.53 -2.31 5.51
CA SER A 72 5.52 -2.96 6.81
C SER A 72 4.15 -3.56 7.05
N GLU A 73 4.09 -4.87 7.18
CA GLU A 73 2.86 -5.63 7.48
C GLU A 73 2.09 -5.04 8.67
N LYS A 74 2.77 -4.81 9.80
CA LYS A 74 2.16 -4.25 11.02
C LYS A 74 1.52 -2.87 10.77
N GLN A 75 2.20 -2.00 10.03
CA GLN A 75 1.67 -0.67 9.72
C GLN A 75 0.49 -0.75 8.74
N LEU A 76 0.57 -1.64 7.75
CA LEU A 76 -0.51 -1.87 6.79
C LEU A 76 -1.78 -2.33 7.50
N ARG A 77 -1.67 -3.33 8.39
CA ARG A 77 -2.78 -3.81 9.21
C ARG A 77 -3.39 -2.71 10.06
N ASN A 78 -2.56 -1.91 10.73
CA ASN A 78 -3.04 -0.78 11.53
C ASN A 78 -3.81 0.26 10.69
N LYS A 79 -3.35 0.55 9.48
CA LYS A 79 -4.05 1.45 8.55
C LYS A 79 -5.38 0.87 8.09
N ILE A 80 -5.44 -0.40 7.72
CA ILE A 80 -6.67 -1.11 7.33
C ILE A 80 -7.71 -1.06 8.45
N ARG A 81 -7.32 -1.39 9.68
CA ARG A 81 -8.19 -1.31 10.87
C ARG A 81 -8.64 0.11 11.19
N GLY A 82 -7.75 1.09 10.97
CA GLY A 82 -8.01 2.51 11.17
C GLY A 82 -9.02 3.05 10.16
N LEU A 83 -8.93 2.67 8.88
CA LEU A 83 -9.82 3.15 7.82
C LEU A 83 -11.28 2.79 8.04
N SER A 84 -11.57 1.66 8.68
CA SER A 84 -12.94 1.30 9.09
C SER A 84 -13.56 2.34 10.07
N GLN A 85 -12.74 3.24 10.63
CA GLN A 85 -13.13 4.25 11.63
C GLN A 85 -12.81 5.70 11.23
N THR A 86 -12.08 5.96 10.14
CA THR A 86 -11.48 7.29 9.90
C THR A 86 -11.80 7.88 8.53
N SER A 87 -12.89 8.64 8.44
CA SER A 87 -13.12 9.60 7.34
C SER A 87 -12.55 11.00 7.60
N SER A 88 -11.81 11.27 8.71
CA SER A 88 -11.42 12.66 9.05
C SER A 88 -10.02 12.92 9.64
N ILE A 89 -9.06 11.97 9.70
CA ILE A 89 -7.84 12.19 10.53
C ILE A 89 -6.48 11.94 9.84
N PHE A 90 -6.42 11.48 8.58
CA PHE A 90 -5.14 11.13 7.93
C PHE A 90 -4.31 12.34 7.41
N GLY A 91 -4.19 13.39 8.22
CA GLY A 91 -3.33 14.57 7.98
C GLY A 91 -2.23 14.76 9.03
N ARG A 92 -1.95 13.77 9.89
CA ARG A 92 -1.01 13.91 11.02
C ARG A 92 0.11 12.87 10.97
N PHE A 93 0.85 12.83 9.86
CA PHE A 93 2.14 12.13 9.83
C PHE A 93 3.13 12.91 10.70
N ARG A 94 3.22 12.45 11.95
CA ARG A 94 4.11 12.89 13.01
C ARG A 94 5.57 12.89 12.52
N LYS A 95 6.13 14.08 12.24
CA LYS A 95 7.58 14.30 12.21
C LYS A 95 8.15 13.84 13.56
N LYS A 96 8.91 12.74 13.56
CA LYS A 96 9.91 12.46 14.60
C LYS A 96 11.26 12.82 13.99
N GLY A 97 11.56 14.12 13.97
CA GLY A 97 12.93 14.60 13.80
C GLY A 97 13.60 14.48 15.16
N SER A 98 14.55 13.56 15.26
CA SER A 98 15.45 13.45 16.40
C SER A 98 16.49 14.57 16.25
N SER A 99 16.64 15.41 17.27
CA SER A 99 17.91 16.02 17.63
C SER A 99 17.87 16.48 19.07
#